data_AF-A0A7R9MAX8-F1
#
_entry.id   AF-A0A7R9MAX8-F1
#
_cell.length_a   1.000
_cell.length_b   1.000
_cell.length_c   1.000
_cell.angle_alpha   90.00
_cell.angle_beta   90.00
_cell.angle_gamma   90.00
#
_symmetry.space_group_name_H-M   'P 1'
#
loop_
_entity.id
_entity.type
_entity.pdbx_description
1 polymer ?
#
loop_
_entity_poly.entity_id
_entity_poly.type
_entity_poly.pdbx_seq_one_letter_code
_entity_poly.pdbx_strand_id
1 'polypeptide(L)'
;MSANFATFLLLLSLISRLNGEKYTNSLDTNKKDIQVDVGESDSFELFVRNEKALNFSFAVTVGCDSSDGKCKTFSPRDSTTVTFSPLDFRFRFNTTATTAGHDVIIARVVRNDTHVDDSEAFVRVRVGRSPVWSVLATVVGWVYFVIWSASFWPQNISNFRRKSVVGFNLDFAALNVTGFLFYSIFNSGLYFSPKVQALYEEAFPRSEIPIEFNDVVYAYHAAFATAITLIQCYVYERGEQRMSLLGKVFTGVTWTAAGVQLVLCWTGVMSWLTFMYYFSYVKLVVTSVKYLPQAYFNYKRKSTRGWSIWMIYMDITGGINGLLQMLFIAYNFDDWKTIFGNFAKFGLSVASISYDILFFLQEYVFYRKQDSSLQPLNEEKRFSKSERKKSRVSIVSLTSENREYPRVSVDYSALSDRRKSAVSVISAKSVESFKNVFTY
;
A
#
# COMPACT_ATOMS: atom_id res chain seq x y z
N MET A 1 -40.07 15.56 -2.80
CA MET A 1 -38.95 15.52 -3.77
C MET A 1 -38.30 14.14 -3.88
N SER A 2 -38.39 13.27 -2.87
CA SER A 2 -37.85 11.88 -2.88
C SER A 2 -38.64 10.89 -3.74
N ALA A 3 -39.96 11.02 -3.81
CA ALA A 3 -40.81 10.10 -4.57
C ALA A 3 -40.52 10.13 -6.09
N ASN A 4 -40.28 11.32 -6.65
CA ASN A 4 -40.05 11.51 -8.09
C ASN A 4 -38.71 10.91 -8.56
N PHE A 5 -37.69 10.90 -7.69
CA PHE A 5 -36.37 10.34 -8.00
C PHE A 5 -36.39 8.80 -8.02
N ALA A 6 -37.12 8.19 -7.08
CA ALA A 6 -37.31 6.74 -7.06
C ALA A 6 -38.09 6.24 -8.29
N THR A 7 -39.14 6.96 -8.72
CA THR A 7 -39.85 6.64 -9.96
C THR A 7 -39.00 6.85 -11.21
N PHE A 8 -38.10 7.84 -11.23
CA PHE A 8 -37.19 8.07 -12.35
C PHE A 8 -36.15 6.94 -12.48
N LEU A 9 -35.59 6.47 -11.35
CA LEU A 9 -34.69 5.31 -11.33
C LEU A 9 -35.39 4.01 -11.73
N LEU A 10 -36.63 3.81 -11.28
CA LEU A 10 -37.46 2.69 -11.71
C LEU A 10 -37.75 2.75 -13.21
N LEU A 11 -38.05 3.93 -13.77
CA LEU A 11 -38.24 4.10 -15.21
C LEU A 11 -36.96 3.79 -16.01
N LEU A 12 -35.78 4.24 -15.54
CA LEU A 12 -34.50 3.94 -16.17
C LEU A 12 -34.19 2.43 -16.13
N SER A 13 -34.48 1.76 -15.01
CA SER A 13 -34.35 0.30 -14.92
C SER A 13 -35.35 -0.45 -15.79
N LEU A 14 -36.55 0.10 -16.02
CA LEU A 14 -37.53 -0.45 -16.94
C LEU A 14 -37.12 -0.24 -18.39
N ILE A 15 -36.60 0.94 -18.75
CA ILE A 15 -36.11 1.25 -20.10
C ILE A 15 -34.89 0.37 -20.43
N SER A 16 -34.01 0.11 -19.45
CA SER A 16 -32.93 -0.88 -19.58
C SER A 16 -33.44 -2.31 -19.77
N ARG A 17 -34.60 -2.67 -19.24
CA ARG A 17 -35.24 -3.99 -19.41
C ARG A 17 -36.10 -4.10 -20.66
N LEU A 18 -36.48 -2.97 -21.27
CA LEU A 18 -37.32 -2.88 -22.46
C LEU A 18 -36.52 -2.85 -23.77
N ASN A 19 -35.19 -2.72 -23.71
CA ASN A 19 -34.33 -3.14 -24.82
C ASN A 19 -34.38 -4.66 -24.88
N GLY A 20 -35.32 -5.15 -25.69
CA GLY A 20 -35.65 -6.56 -25.80
C GLY A 20 -34.41 -7.41 -26.04
N GLU A 21 -34.34 -8.52 -25.30
CA GLU A 21 -33.51 -9.67 -25.67
C GLU A 21 -33.93 -10.08 -27.08
N LYS A 22 -33.17 -9.64 -28.08
CA LYS A 22 -33.16 -10.35 -29.35
C LYS A 22 -32.58 -11.72 -29.03
N TYR A 23 -33.35 -12.77 -29.27
CA TYR A 23 -32.87 -14.15 -29.28
C TYR A 23 -31.92 -14.34 -30.48
N THR A 24 -30.75 -13.71 -30.43
CA THR A 24 -29.62 -14.00 -31.30
C THR A 24 -28.81 -15.10 -30.64
N ASN A 25 -28.49 -16.15 -31.40
CA ASN A 25 -27.56 -17.16 -30.92
C ASN A 25 -26.24 -16.47 -30.59
N SER A 26 -25.74 -16.58 -29.36
CA SER A 26 -24.48 -15.95 -28.94
C SER A 26 -23.38 -16.99 -28.80
N LEU A 27 -22.19 -16.65 -29.29
CA LEU A 27 -20.98 -17.43 -29.12
C LEU A 27 -20.30 -17.04 -27.79
N ASP A 28 -19.93 -18.03 -26.99
CA ASP A 28 -19.33 -17.81 -25.67
C ASP A 28 -18.22 -18.84 -25.40
N THR A 29 -17.41 -18.55 -24.39
CA THR A 29 -16.27 -19.39 -23.99
C THR A 29 -16.45 -19.88 -22.56
N ASN A 30 -15.99 -21.10 -22.26
CA ASN A 30 -16.07 -21.65 -20.90
C ASN A 30 -15.10 -20.99 -19.92
N LYS A 31 -14.06 -20.34 -20.44
CA LYS A 31 -13.03 -19.58 -19.73
C LYS A 31 -12.84 -18.24 -20.44
N LYS A 32 -12.79 -17.14 -19.69
CA LYS A 32 -12.44 -15.81 -20.22
C LYS A 32 -10.95 -15.51 -20.10
N ASP A 33 -10.25 -16.22 -19.21
CA ASP A 33 -8.84 -16.01 -18.90
C ASP A 33 -8.09 -17.34 -18.81
N ILE A 34 -6.89 -17.38 -19.39
CA ILE A 34 -5.93 -18.48 -19.29
C ILE A 34 -4.59 -17.89 -18.84
N GLN A 35 -4.04 -18.46 -17.77
CA GLN A 35 -2.72 -18.11 -17.27
C GLN A 35 -1.90 -19.40 -17.10
N VAL A 36 -0.78 -19.46 -17.82
CA VAL A 36 0.13 -20.62 -17.86
C VAL A 36 1.57 -20.16 -17.95
N ASP A 37 2.54 -21.03 -17.65
CA ASP A 37 3.96 -20.73 -17.86
C ASP A 37 4.45 -21.27 -19.22
N VAL A 38 5.58 -20.74 -19.72
CA VAL A 38 6.20 -21.21 -20.97
C VAL A 38 6.44 -22.72 -20.91
N GLY A 39 5.94 -23.45 -21.92
CA GLY A 39 6.03 -24.90 -22.04
C GLY A 39 4.80 -25.64 -21.54
N GLU A 40 3.90 -24.99 -20.82
CA GLU A 40 2.62 -25.59 -20.40
C GLU A 40 1.57 -25.47 -21.51
N SER A 41 0.56 -26.34 -21.43
CA SER A 41 -0.59 -26.32 -22.35
C SER A 41 -1.88 -26.21 -21.56
N ASP A 42 -2.81 -25.40 -22.06
CA ASP A 42 -4.18 -25.33 -21.55
C ASP A 42 -5.16 -25.34 -22.74
N SER A 43 -6.45 -25.43 -22.44
CA SER A 43 -7.51 -25.43 -23.44
C SER A 43 -8.75 -24.70 -22.94
N PHE A 44 -9.50 -24.17 -23.88
CA PHE A 44 -10.84 -23.65 -23.65
C PHE A 44 -11.82 -24.23 -24.65
N GLU A 45 -13.10 -24.20 -24.28
CA GLU A 45 -14.22 -24.61 -25.12
C GLU A 45 -14.98 -23.37 -25.57
N LEU A 46 -15.20 -23.30 -26.87
CA LEU A 46 -16.06 -22.34 -27.56
C LEU A 46 -17.39 -23.01 -27.84
N PHE A 47 -18.50 -22.40 -27.43
CA PHE A 47 -19.83 -22.99 -27.57
C PHE A 47 -20.89 -21.93 -27.89
N VAL A 48 -22.01 -22.39 -28.46
CA VAL A 48 -23.17 -21.53 -28.70
C VAL A 48 -24.15 -21.66 -27.54
N ARG A 49 -24.47 -20.54 -26.88
CA ARG A 49 -25.27 -20.53 -25.63
C ARG A 49 -26.70 -21.05 -25.82
N ASN A 50 -27.28 -20.91 -27.01
CA ASN A 50 -28.64 -21.35 -27.31
C ASN A 50 -28.66 -22.60 -28.20
N GLU A 51 -28.36 -23.76 -27.57
CA GLU A 51 -28.13 -25.05 -28.23
C GLU A 51 -29.33 -25.54 -29.09
N LYS A 52 -30.56 -25.12 -28.76
CA LYS A 52 -31.80 -25.61 -29.40
C LYS A 52 -32.28 -24.80 -30.62
N ALA A 53 -31.60 -23.71 -30.96
CA ALA A 53 -32.03 -22.77 -32.01
C ALA A 53 -31.08 -22.72 -33.23
N LEU A 54 -30.09 -23.62 -33.29
CA LEU A 54 -29.13 -23.67 -34.39
C LEU A 54 -29.72 -24.49 -35.55
N ASN A 55 -30.29 -23.79 -36.55
CA ASN A 55 -30.87 -24.42 -37.74
C ASN A 55 -29.95 -24.36 -38.98
N PHE A 56 -28.77 -23.78 -38.85
CA PHE A 56 -27.82 -23.56 -39.95
C PHE A 56 -26.38 -23.77 -39.48
N SER A 57 -25.49 -24.12 -40.41
CA SER A 57 -24.05 -24.18 -40.15
C SER A 57 -23.37 -22.85 -40.44
N PHE A 58 -22.37 -22.47 -39.64
CA PHE A 58 -21.59 -21.26 -39.85
C PHE A 58 -20.12 -21.46 -39.51
N ALA A 59 -19.24 -20.70 -40.15
CA ALA A 59 -17.81 -20.75 -39.91
C ALA A 59 -17.38 -19.69 -38.89
N VAL A 60 -16.47 -20.06 -38.00
CA VAL A 60 -15.86 -19.20 -36.99
C VAL A 60 -14.35 -19.27 -37.16
N THR A 61 -13.71 -18.11 -37.26
CA THR A 61 -12.25 -17.98 -37.27
C THR A 61 -11.77 -17.65 -35.86
N VAL A 62 -10.98 -18.55 -35.27
CA VAL A 62 -10.31 -18.37 -33.99
C VAL A 62 -8.88 -17.93 -34.25
N GLY A 63 -8.47 -16.78 -33.72
CA GLY A 63 -7.12 -16.24 -33.88
C GLY A 63 -6.83 -15.17 -32.84
N CYS A 64 -5.64 -14.55 -32.88
CA CYS A 64 -5.31 -13.48 -31.94
C CYS A 64 -5.70 -12.09 -32.46
N ASP A 65 -6.10 -11.20 -31.54
CA ASP A 65 -6.41 -9.80 -31.82
C ASP A 65 -5.13 -8.99 -32.09
N SER A 66 -4.55 -9.24 -33.27
CA SER A 66 -3.30 -8.67 -33.74
C SER A 66 -3.48 -8.23 -35.19
N SER A 67 -2.74 -7.21 -35.63
CA SER A 67 -2.78 -6.71 -37.02
C SER A 67 -2.53 -7.82 -38.05
N ASP A 68 -1.74 -8.81 -37.66
CA ASP A 68 -1.30 -9.90 -38.53
C ASP A 68 -2.12 -11.19 -38.27
N GLY A 69 -3.09 -11.16 -37.35
CA GLY A 69 -3.91 -12.31 -36.93
C GLY A 69 -3.17 -13.42 -36.19
N LYS A 70 -1.86 -13.26 -35.97
CA LYS A 70 -0.98 -14.27 -35.38
C LYS A 70 -0.81 -14.12 -33.89
N CYS A 71 -0.87 -15.25 -33.18
CA CYS A 71 -0.53 -15.33 -31.75
C CYS A 71 0.99 -15.33 -31.56
N LYS A 72 1.48 -14.49 -30.65
CA LYS A 72 2.91 -14.38 -30.34
C LYS A 72 3.31 -15.30 -29.19
N THR A 73 2.38 -15.52 -28.26
CA THR A 73 2.60 -16.19 -26.99
C THR A 73 2.28 -17.69 -27.03
N PHE A 74 1.48 -18.17 -28.00
CA PHE A 74 1.03 -19.57 -28.10
C PHE A 74 1.21 -20.21 -29.47
N SER A 75 1.21 -21.54 -29.47
CA SER A 75 1.00 -22.40 -30.62
C SER A 75 -0.38 -23.09 -30.53
N PRO A 76 -1.16 -23.20 -31.63
CA PRO A 76 -0.84 -22.73 -32.99
C PRO A 76 -0.85 -21.20 -33.12
N ARG A 77 0.08 -20.67 -33.92
CA ARG A 77 0.24 -19.21 -34.13
C ARG A 77 -0.76 -18.64 -35.13
N ASP A 78 -1.17 -19.45 -36.11
CA ASP A 78 -2.05 -19.03 -37.18
C ASP A 78 -3.51 -19.23 -36.80
N SER A 79 -4.39 -18.40 -37.36
CA SER A 79 -5.82 -18.48 -37.15
C SER A 79 -6.40 -19.79 -37.68
N THR A 80 -7.29 -20.40 -36.93
CA THR A 80 -7.95 -21.67 -37.28
C THR A 80 -9.42 -21.40 -37.58
N THR A 81 -9.93 -21.90 -38.70
CA THR A 81 -11.36 -21.77 -39.04
C THR A 81 -12.08 -23.08 -38.76
N VAL A 82 -13.19 -22.99 -38.04
CA VAL A 82 -14.00 -24.13 -37.58
C VAL A 82 -15.43 -23.92 -38.04
N THR A 83 -16.11 -25.00 -38.43
CA THR A 83 -17.52 -24.94 -38.84
C THR A 83 -18.39 -25.47 -37.71
N PHE A 84 -19.32 -24.66 -37.21
CA PHE A 84 -20.34 -25.05 -36.25
C PHE A 84 -21.57 -25.55 -37.00
N SER A 85 -22.22 -26.58 -36.48
CA SER A 85 -23.43 -27.19 -37.07
C SER A 85 -24.45 -27.56 -35.99
N PRO A 86 -25.71 -27.86 -36.34
CA PRO A 86 -26.73 -28.27 -35.37
C PRO A 86 -26.38 -29.52 -34.56
N LEU A 87 -25.49 -30.38 -35.09
CA LEU A 87 -25.02 -31.60 -34.44
C LEU A 87 -23.69 -31.41 -33.69
N ASP A 88 -22.96 -30.33 -34.01
CA ASP A 88 -21.63 -30.04 -33.46
C ASP A 88 -21.51 -28.53 -33.18
N PHE A 89 -21.84 -28.18 -31.94
CA PHE A 89 -21.96 -26.79 -31.49
C PHE A 89 -20.91 -26.40 -30.44
N ARG A 90 -19.89 -27.26 -30.23
CA ARG A 90 -18.80 -27.04 -29.28
C ARG A 90 -17.46 -27.32 -29.96
N PHE A 91 -16.51 -26.41 -29.78
CA PHE A 91 -15.16 -26.57 -30.29
C PHE A 91 -14.15 -26.37 -29.18
N ARG A 92 -13.24 -27.33 -29.01
CA ARG A 92 -12.16 -27.23 -28.03
C ARG A 92 -10.90 -26.73 -28.70
N PHE A 93 -10.38 -25.60 -28.23
CA PHE A 93 -9.13 -25.03 -28.69
C PHE A 93 -8.01 -25.34 -27.69
N ASN A 94 -6.99 -26.06 -28.14
CA ASN A 94 -5.82 -26.41 -27.33
C ASN A 94 -4.68 -25.46 -27.67
N THR A 95 -4.04 -24.89 -26.65
CA THR A 95 -2.93 -23.95 -26.82
C THR A 95 -1.73 -24.40 -25.99
N THR A 96 -0.54 -24.23 -26.55
CA THR A 96 0.73 -24.45 -25.84
C THR A 96 1.51 -23.14 -25.75
N ALA A 97 1.89 -22.75 -24.55
CA ALA A 97 2.61 -21.51 -24.28
C ALA A 97 4.03 -21.60 -24.81
N THR A 98 4.40 -20.70 -25.73
CA THR A 98 5.74 -20.68 -26.35
C THR A 98 6.60 -19.52 -25.88
N THR A 99 6.01 -18.38 -25.57
CA THR A 99 6.77 -17.16 -25.25
C THR A 99 6.00 -16.34 -24.23
N ALA A 100 6.71 -15.81 -23.23
CA ALA A 100 6.13 -14.96 -22.21
C ALA A 100 5.54 -13.67 -22.80
N GLY A 101 4.43 -13.21 -22.24
CA GLY A 101 3.68 -12.09 -22.76
C GLY A 101 2.17 -12.27 -22.61
N HIS A 102 1.42 -11.44 -23.34
CA HIS A 102 -0.04 -11.45 -23.35
C HIS A 102 -0.56 -11.40 -24.78
N ASP A 103 -1.60 -12.17 -25.04
CA ASP A 103 -2.39 -12.10 -26.27
C ASP A 103 -3.89 -12.21 -25.92
N VAL A 104 -4.76 -11.76 -26.81
CA VAL A 104 -6.22 -11.99 -26.70
C VAL A 104 -6.62 -12.86 -27.87
N ILE A 105 -7.09 -14.07 -27.59
CA ILE A 105 -7.69 -14.95 -28.59
C ILE A 105 -9.13 -14.53 -28.77
N ILE A 106 -9.53 -14.28 -30.01
CA ILE A 106 -10.88 -13.89 -30.39
C ILE A 106 -11.42 -14.91 -31.39
N ALA A 107 -12.70 -15.23 -31.24
CA ALA A 107 -13.44 -16.07 -32.18
C ALA A 107 -14.42 -15.18 -32.94
N ARG A 108 -14.15 -14.94 -34.22
CA ARG A 108 -15.01 -14.10 -35.08
C ARG A 108 -15.84 -14.96 -36.01
N VAL A 109 -17.12 -14.65 -36.15
CA VAL A 109 -17.99 -15.33 -37.12
C VAL A 109 -17.65 -14.85 -38.53
N VAL A 110 -17.41 -15.80 -39.45
CA VAL A 110 -17.20 -15.50 -40.87
C VAL A 110 -18.54 -15.08 -41.46
N ARG A 111 -18.68 -13.80 -41.81
CA ARG A 111 -19.98 -13.22 -42.19
C ARG A 111 -20.48 -13.77 -43.53
N ASN A 112 -21.52 -14.59 -43.47
CA ASN A 112 -22.50 -14.86 -44.53
C ASN A 112 -23.89 -14.89 -43.88
N ASP A 113 -24.54 -13.73 -43.70
CA ASP A 113 -25.94 -13.59 -43.26
C ASP A 113 -26.37 -14.34 -41.97
N THR A 114 -25.47 -14.46 -40.99
CA THR A 114 -25.76 -15.12 -39.71
C THR A 114 -26.04 -14.09 -38.60
N HIS A 115 -27.20 -14.18 -37.95
CA HIS A 115 -27.56 -13.39 -36.76
C HIS A 115 -26.89 -13.95 -35.47
N VAL A 116 -25.60 -14.26 -35.54
CA VAL A 116 -24.83 -14.78 -34.40
C VAL A 116 -24.01 -13.65 -33.79
N ASP A 117 -24.18 -13.43 -32.48
CA ASP A 117 -23.41 -12.44 -31.73
C ASP A 117 -22.11 -13.07 -31.23
N ASP A 118 -20.97 -12.49 -31.60
CA ASP A 118 -19.62 -12.94 -31.24
C ASP A 118 -18.88 -11.99 -30.26
N SER A 119 -19.58 -10.98 -29.73
CA SER A 119 -19.00 -9.99 -28.82
C SER A 119 -18.37 -10.58 -27.55
N GLU A 120 -18.92 -11.69 -27.05
CA GLU A 120 -18.45 -12.38 -25.85
C GLU A 120 -17.44 -13.51 -26.14
N ALA A 121 -17.11 -13.76 -27.41
CA ALA A 121 -16.31 -14.92 -27.80
C ALA A 121 -14.80 -14.64 -27.80
N PHE A 122 -14.26 -14.31 -26.63
CA PHE A 122 -12.82 -14.05 -26.45
C PHE A 122 -12.24 -14.76 -25.22
N VAL A 123 -10.93 -14.97 -25.26
CA VAL A 123 -10.12 -15.50 -24.15
C VAL A 123 -8.84 -14.68 -24.06
N ARG A 124 -8.60 -14.07 -22.91
CA ARG A 124 -7.33 -13.37 -22.64
C ARG A 124 -6.32 -14.39 -22.16
N VAL A 125 -5.11 -14.30 -22.69
CA VAL A 125 -4.08 -15.29 -22.44
C VAL A 125 -2.81 -14.63 -21.95
N ARG A 126 -2.25 -15.22 -20.89
CA ARG A 126 -1.09 -14.71 -20.18
C ARG A 126 -0.06 -15.82 -20.00
N VAL A 127 1.17 -15.54 -20.42
CA VAL A 127 2.28 -16.50 -20.32
C VAL A 127 3.37 -15.96 -19.42
N GLY A 128 3.60 -16.65 -18.30
CA GLY A 128 4.75 -16.41 -17.44
C GLY A 128 6.02 -17.09 -17.97
N ARG A 129 7.19 -16.49 -17.75
CA ARG A 129 8.48 -17.10 -18.09
C ARG A 129 8.74 -18.35 -17.24
N SER A 130 8.45 -18.28 -15.95
CA SER A 130 8.70 -19.36 -15.00
C SER A 130 7.94 -19.12 -13.70
N PRO A 131 7.48 -20.19 -13.02
CA PRO A 131 6.83 -20.08 -11.71
C PRO A 131 7.77 -19.49 -10.64
N VAL A 132 9.09 -19.57 -10.83
CA VAL A 132 10.09 -19.05 -9.88
C VAL A 132 9.91 -17.55 -9.66
N TRP A 133 9.60 -16.77 -10.70
CA TRP A 133 9.45 -15.32 -10.57
C TRP A 133 8.19 -14.94 -9.78
N SER A 134 7.09 -15.67 -9.99
CA SER A 134 5.85 -15.50 -9.21
C SER A 134 6.08 -15.85 -7.74
N VAL A 135 6.83 -16.92 -7.45
CA VAL A 135 7.21 -17.29 -6.08
C VAL A 135 8.09 -16.22 -5.44
N LEU A 136 9.11 -15.72 -6.13
CA LEU A 136 9.97 -14.64 -5.63
C LEU A 136 9.18 -13.35 -5.36
N ALA A 137 8.29 -12.96 -6.28
CA ALA A 137 7.40 -11.81 -6.09
C ALA A 137 6.52 -11.98 -4.84
N THR A 138 5.95 -13.18 -4.64
CA THR A 138 5.14 -13.50 -3.47
C THR A 138 5.95 -13.40 -2.17
N VAL A 139 7.13 -14.03 -2.12
CA VAL A 139 8.00 -14.01 -0.93
C VAL A 139 8.42 -12.59 -0.57
N VAL A 140 8.91 -11.82 -1.55
CA VAL A 140 9.29 -10.41 -1.35
C VAL A 140 8.08 -9.56 -0.93
N GLY A 141 6.90 -9.88 -1.48
CA GLY A 141 5.62 -9.30 -1.09
C GLY A 141 5.31 -9.43 0.41
N TRP A 142 5.44 -10.64 0.93
CA TRP A 142 5.22 -10.89 2.35
C TRP A 142 6.32 -10.31 3.24
N VAL A 143 7.57 -10.29 2.78
CA VAL A 143 8.69 -9.66 3.51
C VAL A 143 8.44 -8.16 3.69
N TYR A 144 8.09 -7.43 2.63
CA TYR A 144 7.83 -6.00 2.76
C TYR A 144 6.62 -5.77 3.68
N PHE A 145 5.57 -6.60 3.57
CA PHE A 145 4.39 -6.50 4.44
C PHE A 145 4.78 -6.56 5.91
N VAL A 146 5.60 -7.55 6.31
CA VAL A 146 6.03 -7.72 7.70
C VAL A 146 6.84 -6.51 8.17
N ILE A 147 7.80 -6.06 7.37
CA ILE A 147 8.70 -4.95 7.71
C ILE A 147 7.92 -3.64 7.86
N TRP A 148 7.10 -3.28 6.87
CA TRP A 148 6.29 -2.07 6.96
C TRP A 148 5.24 -2.17 8.07
N SER A 149 4.63 -3.34 8.29
CA SER A 149 3.65 -3.53 9.37
C SER A 149 4.26 -3.35 10.75
N ALA A 150 5.47 -3.87 10.98
CA ALA A 150 6.20 -3.69 12.23
C ALA A 150 6.45 -2.20 12.56
N SER A 151 6.65 -1.36 11.53
CA SER A 151 6.96 0.06 11.69
C SER A 151 5.88 0.89 12.40
N PHE A 152 4.60 0.47 12.36
CA PHE A 152 3.49 1.21 12.98
C PHE A 152 3.39 1.03 14.49
N TRP A 153 3.91 -0.08 15.02
CA TRP A 153 3.69 -0.48 16.41
C TRP A 153 4.48 0.31 17.46
N PRO A 154 5.75 0.71 17.23
CA PRO A 154 6.52 1.47 18.22
C PRO A 154 5.81 2.73 18.72
N GLN A 155 5.18 3.50 17.82
CA GLN A 155 4.44 4.71 18.19
C GLN A 155 3.18 4.36 19.01
N ASN A 156 2.40 3.38 18.55
CA ASN A 156 1.20 2.92 19.27
C ASN A 156 1.53 2.44 20.69
N ILE A 157 2.62 1.69 20.85
CA ILE A 157 3.10 1.19 22.15
C ILE A 157 3.57 2.35 23.03
N SER A 158 4.34 3.29 22.48
CA SER A 158 4.83 4.46 23.21
C SER A 158 3.68 5.31 23.77
N ASN A 159 2.69 5.62 22.92
CA ASN A 159 1.48 6.33 23.32
C ASN A 159 0.72 5.57 24.42
N PHE A 160 0.57 4.25 24.28
CA PHE A 160 -0.11 3.41 25.26
C PHE A 160 0.60 3.39 26.61
N ARG A 161 1.94 3.32 26.64
CA ARG A 161 2.74 3.32 27.87
C ARG A 161 2.75 4.67 28.55
N ARG A 162 2.88 5.76 27.78
CA ARG A 162 2.94 7.13 28.32
C ARG A 162 1.58 7.71 28.66
N LYS A 163 0.49 7.14 28.11
CA LYS A 163 -0.88 7.71 28.18
C LYS A 163 -0.93 9.18 27.73
N SER A 164 -0.02 9.55 26.82
CA SER A 164 0.18 10.90 26.34
C SER A 164 0.65 10.83 24.88
N VAL A 165 0.08 11.67 24.04
CA VAL A 165 0.47 11.88 22.64
C VAL A 165 1.20 13.21 22.44
N VAL A 166 1.57 13.89 23.53
CA VAL A 166 2.30 15.17 23.46
C VAL A 166 3.61 14.99 22.68
N GLY A 167 3.75 15.78 21.61
CA GLY A 167 4.87 15.74 20.68
C GLY A 167 4.61 14.91 19.41
N PHE A 168 3.50 14.18 19.34
CA PHE A 168 3.04 13.54 18.10
C PHE A 168 2.22 14.54 17.27
N ASN A 169 2.40 14.51 15.95
CA ASN A 169 1.71 15.44 15.06
C ASN A 169 0.30 14.93 14.74
N LEU A 170 -0.74 15.67 15.16
CA LEU A 170 -2.14 15.31 14.93
C LEU A 170 -2.53 15.33 13.44
N ASP A 171 -1.91 16.20 12.64
CA ASP A 171 -2.12 16.21 11.18
C ASP A 171 -1.61 14.90 10.57
N PHE A 172 -0.43 14.45 11.01
CA PHE A 172 0.13 13.17 10.56
C PHE A 172 -0.80 12.01 10.92
N ALA A 173 -1.40 12.01 12.11
CA ALA A 173 -2.37 10.99 12.52
C ALA A 173 -3.59 10.94 11.56
N ALA A 174 -4.22 12.10 11.32
CA ALA A 174 -5.41 12.23 10.49
C ALA A 174 -5.16 11.93 9.00
N LEU A 175 -4.00 12.36 8.49
CA LEU A 175 -3.59 12.06 7.13
C LEU A 175 -3.31 10.58 6.94
N ASN A 176 -2.59 9.92 7.86
CA ASN A 176 -2.28 8.49 7.72
C ASN A 176 -3.52 7.62 7.76
N VAL A 177 -4.43 7.82 8.73
CA VAL A 177 -5.66 7.03 8.78
C VAL A 177 -6.52 7.23 7.53
N THR A 178 -6.67 8.46 7.03
CA THR A 178 -7.39 8.74 5.78
C THR A 178 -6.72 8.04 4.60
N GLY A 179 -5.39 8.19 4.47
CA GLY A 179 -4.64 7.57 3.40
C GLY A 179 -4.77 6.04 3.42
N PHE A 180 -4.57 5.39 4.57
CA PHE A 180 -4.64 3.92 4.64
C PHE A 180 -6.06 3.38 4.50
N LEU A 181 -7.09 4.08 4.97
CA LEU A 181 -8.49 3.71 4.65
C LEU A 181 -8.74 3.74 3.15
N PHE A 182 -8.33 4.81 2.47
CA PHE A 182 -8.49 4.93 1.02
C PHE A 182 -7.68 3.87 0.28
N TYR A 183 -6.46 3.59 0.74
CA TYR A 183 -5.65 2.51 0.19
C TYR A 183 -6.31 1.14 0.38
N SER A 184 -6.92 0.86 1.54
CA SER A 184 -7.68 -0.38 1.77
C SER A 184 -8.87 -0.49 0.83
N ILE A 185 -9.60 0.60 0.60
CA ILE A 185 -10.73 0.62 -0.35
C ILE A 185 -10.25 0.32 -1.77
N PHE A 186 -9.19 1.01 -2.22
CA PHE A 186 -8.59 0.78 -3.54
C PHE A 186 -8.14 -0.67 -3.74
N ASN A 187 -7.33 -1.20 -2.81
CA ASN A 187 -6.83 -2.56 -2.92
C ASN A 187 -7.96 -3.59 -2.88
N SER A 188 -8.95 -3.40 -2.00
CA SER A 188 -10.10 -4.31 -1.94
C SER A 188 -10.97 -4.25 -3.19
N GLY A 189 -11.18 -3.05 -3.73
CA GLY A 189 -11.99 -2.84 -4.92
C GLY A 189 -11.39 -3.53 -6.14
N LEU A 190 -10.09 -3.36 -6.39
CA LEU A 190 -9.43 -3.99 -7.54
C LEU A 190 -9.16 -5.49 -7.33
N TYR A 191 -8.96 -5.94 -6.08
CA TYR A 191 -8.64 -7.34 -5.79
C TYR A 191 -9.87 -8.25 -5.67
N PHE A 192 -10.98 -7.78 -5.08
CA PHE A 192 -12.15 -8.64 -4.81
C PHE A 192 -13.32 -8.45 -5.78
N SER A 193 -13.43 -7.31 -6.48
CA SER A 193 -14.63 -7.02 -7.28
C SER A 193 -14.44 -7.42 -8.75
N PRO A 194 -15.14 -8.46 -9.23
CA PRO A 194 -15.01 -8.90 -10.63
C PRO A 194 -15.40 -7.79 -11.62
N LYS A 195 -16.34 -6.92 -11.23
CA LYS A 195 -16.76 -5.78 -12.05
C LYS A 195 -15.64 -4.76 -12.23
N VAL A 196 -14.88 -4.47 -11.18
CA VAL A 196 -13.79 -3.49 -11.24
C VAL A 196 -12.60 -4.10 -11.98
N GLN A 197 -12.35 -5.40 -11.79
CA GLN A 197 -11.35 -6.17 -12.53
C GLN A 197 -11.62 -6.16 -14.03
N ALA A 198 -12.86 -6.46 -14.45
CA ALA A 198 -13.25 -6.39 -15.85
C ALA A 198 -13.03 -5.00 -16.45
N LEU A 199 -13.41 -3.93 -15.74
CA LEU A 199 -13.16 -2.55 -16.18
C LEU A 199 -11.66 -2.23 -16.30
N TYR A 200 -10.83 -2.76 -15.39
CA TYR A 200 -9.38 -2.57 -15.43
C TYR A 200 -8.77 -3.29 -16.63
N GLU A 201 -9.17 -4.53 -16.87
CA GLU A 201 -8.68 -5.34 -17.99
C GLU A 201 -9.15 -4.79 -19.34
N GLU A 202 -10.36 -4.20 -19.40
CA GLU A 202 -10.82 -3.46 -20.58
C GLU A 202 -9.94 -2.23 -20.84
N ALA A 203 -9.61 -1.47 -19.79
CA ALA A 203 -8.75 -0.29 -19.89
C ALA A 203 -7.28 -0.64 -20.19
N PHE A 204 -6.80 -1.77 -19.69
CA PHE A 204 -5.41 -2.21 -19.78
C PHE A 204 -5.32 -3.70 -20.17
N PRO A 205 -5.68 -4.08 -21.42
CA PRO A 205 -5.80 -5.48 -21.84
C PRO A 205 -4.48 -6.26 -21.84
N ARG A 206 -3.35 -5.54 -21.74
CA ARG A 206 -2.01 -6.13 -21.70
C ARG A 206 -1.42 -6.19 -20.29
N SER A 207 -2.15 -5.73 -19.29
CA SER A 207 -1.63 -5.56 -17.94
C SER A 207 -2.38 -6.38 -16.92
N GLU A 208 -1.61 -6.91 -15.97
CA GLU A 208 -2.16 -7.61 -14.81
C GLU A 208 -2.85 -6.63 -13.88
N ILE A 209 -3.91 -7.09 -13.23
CA ILE A 209 -4.44 -6.43 -12.04
C ILE A 209 -3.33 -6.42 -11.00
N PRO A 210 -2.72 -5.27 -10.72
CA PRO A 210 -1.37 -5.25 -10.21
C PRO A 210 -1.36 -5.24 -8.68
N ILE A 211 -2.38 -5.85 -8.08
CA ILE A 211 -2.63 -5.88 -6.64
C ILE A 211 -2.55 -7.34 -6.20
N GLU A 212 -1.61 -7.60 -5.32
CA GLU A 212 -1.45 -8.91 -4.69
C GLU A 212 -2.18 -8.97 -3.36
N PHE A 213 -2.46 -10.19 -2.89
CA PHE A 213 -3.16 -10.39 -1.62
C PHE A 213 -2.44 -9.75 -0.42
N ASN A 214 -1.11 -9.80 -0.39
CA ASN A 214 -0.33 -9.15 0.65
C ASN A 214 -0.46 -7.62 0.65
N ASP A 215 -0.75 -6.98 -0.50
CA ASP A 215 -1.02 -5.54 -0.58
C ASP A 215 -2.34 -5.20 0.14
N VAL A 216 -3.35 -6.06 -0.01
CA VAL A 216 -4.65 -5.96 0.68
C VAL A 216 -4.45 -6.08 2.19
N VAL A 217 -3.75 -7.14 2.63
CA VAL A 217 -3.49 -7.39 4.06
C VAL A 217 -2.67 -6.24 4.68
N TYR A 218 -1.65 -5.77 3.97
CA TYR A 218 -0.87 -4.60 4.38
C TYR A 218 -1.74 -3.36 4.57
N ALA A 219 -2.60 -3.05 3.59
CA ALA A 219 -3.46 -1.88 3.64
C ALA A 219 -4.39 -1.93 4.86
N TYR A 220 -5.04 -3.07 5.11
CA TYR A 220 -5.91 -3.27 6.27
C TYR A 220 -5.16 -3.18 7.60
N HIS A 221 -4.01 -3.83 7.74
CA HIS A 221 -3.21 -3.75 8.95
C HIS A 221 -2.77 -2.30 9.24
N ALA A 222 -2.30 -1.58 8.21
CA ALA A 222 -1.91 -0.19 8.35
C ALA A 222 -3.09 0.74 8.68
N ALA A 223 -4.27 0.51 8.07
CA ALA A 223 -5.49 1.24 8.41
C ALA A 223 -5.89 1.00 9.88
N PHE A 224 -5.81 -0.25 10.34
CA PHE A 224 -6.08 -0.61 11.73
C PHE A 224 -5.08 0.04 12.70
N ALA A 225 -3.78 -0.11 12.46
CA ALA A 225 -2.74 0.44 13.32
C ALA A 225 -2.80 1.98 13.41
N THR A 226 -3.14 2.65 12.31
CA THR A 226 -3.30 4.11 12.29
C THR A 226 -4.63 4.57 12.88
N ALA A 227 -5.70 3.78 12.79
CA ALA A 227 -6.94 4.02 13.52
C ALA A 227 -6.72 3.93 15.04
N ILE A 228 -5.93 2.97 15.53
CA ILE A 228 -5.52 2.93 16.94
C ILE A 228 -4.80 4.21 17.32
N THR A 229 -3.82 4.65 16.51
CA THR A 229 -3.09 5.89 16.79
C THR A 229 -4.03 7.11 16.83
N LEU A 230 -5.00 7.18 15.93
CA LEU A 230 -6.01 8.24 15.94
C LEU A 230 -6.86 8.20 17.21
N ILE A 231 -7.35 7.03 17.62
CA ILE A 231 -8.12 6.86 18.87
C ILE A 231 -7.29 7.31 20.06
N GLN A 232 -6.01 6.93 20.13
CA GLN A 232 -5.10 7.38 21.17
C GLN A 232 -4.95 8.92 21.19
N CYS A 233 -4.97 9.58 20.03
CA CYS A 233 -4.93 11.04 19.95
C CYS A 233 -6.21 11.73 20.47
N TYR A 234 -7.34 11.02 20.50
CA TYR A 234 -8.59 11.49 21.10
C TYR A 234 -8.67 11.19 22.60
N VAL A 235 -8.15 10.05 23.05
CA VAL A 235 -8.31 9.55 24.43
C VAL A 235 -7.20 10.06 25.36
N TYR A 236 -5.96 10.15 24.89
CA TYR A 236 -4.81 10.48 25.73
C TYR A 236 -4.52 11.98 25.79
N GLU A 237 -3.68 12.37 26.77
CA GLU A 237 -3.26 13.76 26.91
C GLU A 237 -2.51 14.25 25.66
N ARG A 238 -3.01 15.33 25.06
CA ARG A 238 -2.44 15.97 23.85
C ARG A 238 -1.96 17.40 24.10
N GLY A 239 -2.10 17.91 25.33
CA GLY A 239 -1.84 19.31 25.67
C GLY A 239 -2.64 20.27 24.78
N GLU A 240 -2.01 21.37 24.37
CA GLU A 240 -2.59 22.40 23.49
C GLU A 240 -2.45 22.08 21.98
N GLN A 241 -2.02 20.88 21.62
CA GLN A 241 -1.84 20.51 20.22
C GLN A 241 -3.20 20.42 19.52
N ARG A 242 -3.31 21.07 18.36
CA ARG A 242 -4.51 21.02 17.51
C ARG A 242 -4.11 20.68 16.09
N MET A 243 -5.05 20.05 15.38
CA MET A 243 -4.91 19.82 13.94
C MET A 243 -4.85 21.18 13.23
N SER A 244 -3.89 21.34 12.31
CA SER A 244 -3.71 22.57 11.53
C SER A 244 -4.91 22.83 10.64
N LEU A 245 -5.11 24.10 10.27
CA LEU A 245 -6.16 24.47 9.33
C LEU A 245 -5.95 23.77 7.98
N LEU A 246 -4.70 23.68 7.51
CA LEU A 246 -4.38 22.99 6.27
C LEU A 246 -4.74 21.51 6.33
N GLY A 247 -4.40 20.82 7.43
CA GLY A 247 -4.79 19.42 7.64
C GLY A 247 -6.30 19.22 7.68
N LYS A 248 -7.04 20.14 8.33
CA LYS A 248 -8.52 20.13 8.36
C LYS A 248 -9.13 20.30 6.99
N VAL A 249 -8.68 21.32 6.24
CA VAL A 249 -9.18 21.61 4.90
C VAL A 249 -8.86 20.46 3.96
N PHE A 250 -7.62 19.98 3.95
CA PHE A 250 -7.22 18.85 3.11
C PHE A 250 -8.08 17.61 3.39
N THR A 251 -8.23 17.23 4.66
CA THR A 251 -9.04 16.07 5.05
C THR A 251 -10.52 16.28 4.69
N GLY A 252 -11.07 17.47 4.94
CA GLY A 252 -12.45 17.78 4.59
C GLY A 252 -12.70 17.71 3.09
N VAL A 253 -11.80 18.28 2.27
CA VAL A 253 -11.89 18.27 0.81
C VAL A 253 -11.80 16.85 0.26
N THR A 254 -10.85 16.03 0.73
CA THR A 254 -10.70 14.66 0.21
C THR A 254 -11.90 13.79 0.54
N TRP A 255 -12.42 13.84 1.77
CA TRP A 255 -13.63 13.07 2.12
C TRP A 255 -14.89 13.58 1.41
N THR A 256 -15.02 14.90 1.23
CA THR A 256 -16.16 15.47 0.48
C THR A 256 -16.10 15.06 -1.00
N ALA A 257 -14.93 15.17 -1.63
CA ALA A 257 -14.74 14.75 -3.02
C ALA A 257 -14.94 13.23 -3.20
N ALA A 258 -14.58 12.40 -2.22
CA ALA A 258 -14.93 10.98 -2.22
C ALA A 258 -16.45 10.77 -2.22
N GLY A 259 -17.18 11.51 -1.38
CA GLY A 259 -18.65 11.46 -1.31
C GLY A 259 -19.33 11.89 -2.60
N VAL A 260 -18.87 12.99 -3.22
CA VAL A 260 -19.39 13.46 -4.52
C VAL A 260 -19.14 12.41 -5.61
N GLN A 261 -17.92 11.87 -5.68
CA GLN A 261 -17.57 10.85 -6.67
C GLN A 261 -18.34 9.54 -6.49
N LEU A 262 -18.65 9.15 -5.25
CA LEU A 262 -19.52 8.01 -4.99
C LEU A 262 -20.90 8.20 -5.63
N VAL A 263 -21.50 9.40 -5.50
CA VAL A 263 -22.78 9.73 -6.14
C VAL A 263 -22.64 9.69 -7.66
N LEU A 264 -21.58 10.26 -8.24
CA LEU A 264 -21.34 10.23 -9.68
C LEU A 264 -21.20 8.78 -10.21
N CYS A 265 -20.48 7.92 -9.49
CA CYS A 265 -20.39 6.50 -9.82
C CYS A 265 -21.73 5.79 -9.76
N TRP A 266 -22.51 6.06 -8.72
CA TRP A 266 -23.83 5.47 -8.55
C TRP A 266 -24.79 5.86 -9.68
N THR A 267 -24.71 7.11 -10.15
CA THR A 267 -25.50 7.63 -11.27
C THR A 267 -24.98 7.22 -12.65
N GLY A 268 -23.88 6.48 -12.74
CA GLY A 268 -23.28 6.02 -13.99
C GLY A 268 -22.52 7.09 -14.78
N VAL A 269 -22.37 8.30 -14.24
CA VAL A 269 -21.59 9.39 -14.88
C VAL A 269 -20.09 9.09 -14.85
N MET A 270 -19.64 8.30 -13.88
CA MET A 270 -18.23 7.93 -13.71
C MET A 270 -18.08 6.43 -13.49
N SER A 271 -17.04 5.83 -14.07
CA SER A 271 -16.76 4.39 -13.89
C SER A 271 -16.32 4.09 -12.45
N TRP A 272 -16.64 2.88 -11.98
CA TRP A 272 -16.17 2.40 -10.67
C TRP A 272 -14.64 2.34 -10.60
N LEU A 273 -13.97 2.05 -11.73
CA LEU A 273 -12.51 2.03 -11.81
C LEU A 273 -11.91 3.43 -11.56
N THR A 274 -12.47 4.49 -12.15
CA THR A 274 -12.05 5.88 -11.93
C THR A 274 -12.15 6.27 -10.45
N PHE A 275 -13.24 5.84 -9.79
CA PHE A 275 -13.42 6.08 -8.36
C PHE A 275 -12.43 5.30 -7.49
N MET A 276 -12.08 4.07 -7.86
CA MET A 276 -11.00 3.34 -7.18
C MET A 276 -9.67 4.09 -7.32
N TYR A 277 -9.32 4.56 -8.51
CA TYR A 277 -8.09 5.33 -8.73
C TYR A 277 -8.03 6.63 -7.92
N TYR A 278 -9.16 7.30 -7.70
CA TYR A 278 -9.21 8.47 -6.82
C TYR A 278 -8.63 8.18 -5.43
N PHE A 279 -9.02 7.06 -4.81
CA PHE A 279 -8.52 6.66 -3.49
C PHE A 279 -7.00 6.40 -3.51
N SER A 280 -6.53 5.72 -4.56
CA SER A 280 -5.11 5.47 -4.82
C SER A 280 -4.31 6.76 -4.93
N TYR A 281 -4.79 7.75 -5.68
CA TYR A 281 -4.12 9.04 -5.85
C TYR A 281 -4.09 9.87 -4.57
N VAL A 282 -5.19 9.90 -3.81
CA VAL A 282 -5.20 10.60 -2.52
C VAL A 282 -4.21 9.95 -1.54
N LYS A 283 -4.14 8.61 -1.50
CA LYS A 283 -3.13 7.91 -0.69
C LYS A 283 -1.70 8.30 -1.11
N LEU A 284 -1.45 8.38 -2.42
CA LEU A 284 -0.16 8.78 -2.93
C LEU A 284 0.19 10.20 -2.48
N VAL A 285 -0.70 11.17 -2.67
CA VAL A 285 -0.52 12.56 -2.21
C VAL A 285 -0.26 12.62 -0.71
N VAL A 286 -1.06 11.92 0.11
CA VAL A 286 -0.86 11.83 1.56
C VAL A 286 0.55 11.34 1.90
N THR A 287 1.00 10.28 1.23
CA THR A 287 2.33 9.70 1.44
C THR A 287 3.43 10.66 1.03
N SER A 288 3.23 11.39 -0.07
CA SER A 288 4.17 12.38 -0.57
C SER A 288 4.27 13.62 0.31
N VAL A 289 3.23 14.01 1.06
CA VAL A 289 3.27 15.24 1.87
C VAL A 289 3.55 14.99 3.35
N LYS A 290 3.22 13.81 3.88
CA LYS A 290 3.28 13.53 5.33
C LYS A 290 4.67 13.69 5.96
N TYR A 291 5.73 13.49 5.18
CA TYR A 291 7.11 13.58 5.65
C TYR A 291 7.72 14.99 5.56
N LEU A 292 7.08 15.92 4.83
CA LEU A 292 7.56 17.31 4.67
C LEU A 292 7.73 18.06 6.00
N PRO A 293 6.77 18.00 6.96
CA PRO A 293 6.93 18.73 8.22
C PRO A 293 8.16 18.24 8.99
N GLN A 294 8.43 16.93 8.98
CA GLN A 294 9.58 16.35 9.67
C GLN A 294 10.90 16.74 8.98
N ALA A 295 10.96 16.65 7.65
CA ALA A 295 12.12 17.07 6.87
C ALA A 295 12.47 18.54 7.12
N TYR A 296 11.47 19.42 7.14
CA TYR A 296 11.63 20.84 7.44
C TYR A 296 12.05 21.08 8.90
N PHE A 297 11.46 20.35 9.85
CA PHE A 297 11.78 20.51 11.28
C PHE A 297 13.21 20.07 11.60
N ASN A 298 13.68 18.99 10.99
CA ASN A 298 15.10 18.58 11.06
C ASN A 298 16.00 19.65 10.45
N TYR A 299 15.62 20.20 9.29
CA TYR A 299 16.37 21.28 8.65
C TYR A 299 16.45 22.56 9.50
N LYS A 300 15.37 22.94 10.18
CA LYS A 300 15.32 24.14 11.02
C LYS A 300 16.13 23.96 12.31
N ARG A 301 16.05 22.79 12.94
CA ARG A 301 16.78 22.47 14.17
C ARG A 301 18.23 22.09 13.94
N LYS A 302 18.60 21.74 12.70
CA LYS A 302 19.89 21.13 12.36
C LYS A 302 20.19 19.90 13.22
N SER A 303 19.14 19.16 13.58
CA SER A 303 19.22 17.98 14.43
C SER A 303 18.02 17.07 14.16
N THR A 304 18.30 15.78 14.12
CA THR A 304 17.38 14.65 13.94
C THR A 304 17.01 13.99 15.28
N ARG A 305 17.55 14.48 16.41
CA ARG A 305 17.23 13.93 17.74
C ARG A 305 15.74 14.02 18.05
N GLY A 306 15.24 12.94 18.64
CA GLY A 306 13.83 12.76 19.02
C GLY A 306 13.03 11.84 18.10
N TRP A 307 13.64 11.31 17.04
CA TRP A 307 13.01 10.35 16.13
C TRP A 307 13.91 9.12 15.93
N SER A 308 13.30 7.94 15.81
CA SER A 308 14.04 6.68 15.67
C SER A 308 14.44 6.45 14.21
N ILE A 309 15.74 6.48 13.93
CA ILE A 309 16.31 6.17 12.60
C ILE A 309 15.94 4.76 12.12
N TRP A 310 15.68 3.82 13.04
CA TRP A 310 15.28 2.44 12.72
C TRP A 310 13.98 2.38 11.90
N MET A 311 13.07 3.32 12.10
CA MET A 311 11.83 3.37 11.32
C MET A 311 12.12 3.66 9.84
N ILE A 312 13.10 4.53 9.57
CA ILE A 312 13.55 4.86 8.20
C ILE A 312 14.23 3.65 7.55
N TYR A 313 15.03 2.88 8.30
CA TYR A 313 15.60 1.63 7.81
C TYR A 313 14.53 0.61 7.41
N MET A 314 13.47 0.49 8.20
CA MET A 314 12.33 -0.39 7.86
C MET A 314 11.56 0.15 6.66
N ASP A 315 11.33 1.47 6.58
CA ASP A 315 10.57 2.11 5.49
C ASP A 315 11.29 1.94 4.14
N ILE A 316 12.60 2.21 4.08
CA ILE A 316 13.38 2.06 2.85
C ILE A 316 13.46 0.59 2.42
N THR A 317 13.63 -0.32 3.38
CA THR A 317 13.70 -1.76 3.09
C THR A 317 12.37 -2.24 2.54
N GLY A 318 11.25 -1.83 3.14
CA GLY A 318 9.92 -2.12 2.63
C GLY A 318 9.68 -1.52 1.24
N GLY A 319 10.10 -0.27 1.00
CA GLY A 319 9.99 0.39 -0.31
C GLY A 319 10.78 -0.31 -1.40
N ILE A 320 12.02 -0.72 -1.13
CA ILE A 320 12.85 -1.47 -2.08
C ILE A 320 12.22 -2.83 -2.39
N ASN A 321 11.77 -3.57 -1.38
CA ASN A 321 11.10 -4.86 -1.59
C ASN A 321 9.79 -4.69 -2.38
N GLY A 322 9.02 -3.64 -2.10
CA GLY A 322 7.80 -3.32 -2.87
C GLY A 322 8.07 -3.07 -4.35
N LEU A 323 9.17 -2.38 -4.70
CA LEU A 323 9.59 -2.21 -6.09
C LEU A 323 10.10 -3.52 -6.71
N LEU A 324 10.89 -4.30 -5.97
CA LEU A 324 11.41 -5.58 -6.45
C LEU A 324 10.29 -6.56 -6.81
N GLN A 325 9.23 -6.63 -5.99
CA GLN A 325 8.06 -7.44 -6.32
C GLN A 325 7.44 -7.03 -7.67
N MET A 326 7.24 -5.74 -7.89
CA MET A 326 6.66 -5.25 -9.14
C MET A 326 7.57 -5.54 -10.34
N LEU A 327 8.89 -5.45 -10.15
CA LEU A 327 9.87 -5.80 -11.18
C LEU A 327 9.86 -7.30 -11.52
N PHE A 328 9.72 -8.18 -10.53
CA PHE A 328 9.62 -9.62 -10.78
C PHE A 328 8.36 -10.00 -11.54
N ILE A 329 7.22 -9.37 -11.24
CA ILE A 329 5.96 -9.59 -11.97
C ILE A 329 6.07 -9.09 -13.41
N ALA A 330 6.54 -7.85 -13.60
CA ALA A 330 6.74 -7.28 -14.92
C ALA A 330 7.72 -8.09 -15.77
N TYR A 331 8.82 -8.56 -15.15
CA TYR A 331 9.77 -9.45 -15.79
C TYR A 331 9.18 -10.83 -16.07
N ASN A 332 8.32 -11.39 -15.22
CA ASN A 332 7.77 -12.73 -15.48
C ASN A 332 6.88 -12.74 -16.72
N PHE A 333 6.00 -11.74 -16.85
CA PHE A 333 4.99 -11.69 -17.92
C PHE A 333 5.37 -10.81 -19.12
N ASP A 334 6.59 -10.26 -19.15
CA ASP A 334 7.04 -9.30 -20.18
C ASP A 334 6.20 -8.02 -20.29
N ASP A 335 5.49 -7.64 -19.21
CA ASP A 335 4.70 -6.41 -19.18
C ASP A 335 5.25 -5.36 -18.23
N TRP A 336 6.12 -4.52 -18.77
CA TRP A 336 6.71 -3.38 -18.09
C TRP A 336 5.71 -2.23 -17.86
N LYS A 337 4.60 -2.19 -18.62
CA LYS A 337 3.58 -1.14 -18.43
C LYS A 337 2.77 -1.38 -17.16
N THR A 338 2.61 -2.64 -16.73
CA THR A 338 1.99 -3.01 -15.44
C THR A 338 2.66 -2.32 -14.24
N ILE A 339 3.96 -2.01 -14.30
CA ILE A 339 4.65 -1.27 -13.23
C ILE A 339 3.98 0.08 -12.99
N PHE A 340 3.60 0.78 -14.05
CA PHE A 340 2.84 2.04 -13.96
C PHE A 340 1.33 1.80 -13.81
N GLY A 341 0.83 0.60 -14.11
CA GLY A 341 -0.54 0.17 -13.82
C GLY A 341 -0.87 0.21 -12.32
N ASN A 342 0.07 -0.20 -11.44
CA ASN A 342 0.01 0.11 -10.00
C ASN A 342 0.77 1.38 -9.66
N PHE A 343 0.38 2.49 -10.27
CA PHE A 343 1.01 3.79 -10.03
C PHE A 343 1.02 4.16 -8.54
N ALA A 344 -0.01 3.73 -7.79
CA ALA A 344 -0.02 3.89 -6.33
C ALA A 344 1.17 3.20 -5.70
N LYS A 345 1.29 1.87 -5.81
CA LYS A 345 2.37 1.11 -5.15
C LYS A 345 3.75 1.57 -5.60
N PHE A 346 3.93 1.76 -6.91
CA PHE A 346 5.17 2.33 -7.45
C PHE A 346 5.47 3.69 -6.83
N GLY A 347 4.50 4.60 -6.85
CA GLY A 347 4.64 5.95 -6.30
C GLY A 347 4.85 5.96 -4.78
N LEU A 348 4.21 5.06 -4.03
CA LEU A 348 4.41 4.88 -2.59
C LEU A 348 5.85 4.49 -2.30
N SER A 349 6.38 3.49 -3.01
CA SER A 349 7.75 3.04 -2.82
C SER A 349 8.76 4.11 -3.21
N VAL A 350 8.58 4.77 -4.35
CA VAL A 350 9.47 5.86 -4.80
C VAL A 350 9.43 7.05 -3.83
N ALA A 351 8.24 7.48 -3.40
CA ALA A 351 8.10 8.57 -2.44
C ALA A 351 8.76 8.21 -1.10
N SER A 352 8.53 7.00 -0.59
CA SER A 352 9.18 6.50 0.63
C SER A 352 10.70 6.55 0.52
N ILE A 353 11.27 5.86 -0.48
CA ILE A 353 12.72 5.78 -0.68
C ILE A 353 13.34 7.18 -0.82
N SER A 354 12.67 8.09 -1.52
CA SER A 354 13.14 9.48 -1.68
C SER A 354 13.23 10.21 -0.35
N TYR A 355 12.22 10.08 0.52
CA TYR A 355 12.25 10.65 1.87
C TYR A 355 13.28 9.98 2.76
N ASP A 356 13.41 8.65 2.67
CA ASP A 356 14.36 7.90 3.47
C ASP A 356 15.80 8.29 3.14
N ILE A 357 16.13 8.45 1.85
CA ILE A 357 17.42 9.00 1.40
C ILE A 357 17.63 10.40 1.99
N LEU A 358 16.63 11.28 1.92
CA LEU A 358 16.72 12.61 2.51
C LEU A 358 17.01 12.55 4.01
N PHE A 359 16.36 11.65 4.74
CA PHE A 359 16.57 11.51 6.18
C PHE A 359 17.94 10.90 6.52
N PHE A 360 18.44 9.95 5.73
CA PHE A 360 19.80 9.46 5.88
C PHE A 360 20.85 10.54 5.62
N LEU A 361 20.64 11.38 4.61
CA LEU A 361 21.50 12.54 4.37
C LEU A 361 21.45 13.52 5.55
N GLN A 362 20.27 13.79 6.12
CA GLN A 362 20.14 14.64 7.30
C GLN A 362 20.89 14.06 8.52
N GLU A 363 20.71 12.78 8.82
CA GLU A 363 21.31 12.08 9.97
C GLU A 363 22.83 11.95 9.82
N TYR A 364 23.29 11.30 8.76
CA TYR A 364 24.66 10.81 8.66
C TYR A 364 25.62 11.79 7.98
N VAL A 365 25.09 12.75 7.20
CA VAL A 365 25.90 13.71 6.44
C VAL A 365 25.76 15.11 7.02
N PHE A 366 24.55 15.68 7.04
CA PHE A 366 24.37 17.09 7.35
C PHE A 366 24.46 17.43 8.84
N TYR A 367 23.94 16.58 9.73
CA TYR A 367 23.84 16.88 11.16
C TYR A 367 24.74 16.03 12.07
N ARG A 368 25.55 15.14 11.49
CA ARG A 368 26.50 14.23 12.18
C ARG A 368 27.42 14.91 13.20
N LYS A 369 27.90 16.14 12.92
CA LYS A 369 28.90 16.84 13.75
C LYS A 369 28.30 17.61 14.94
N GLN A 370 26.99 17.81 14.97
CA GLN A 370 26.35 18.58 16.04
C GLN A 370 26.00 17.72 17.26
N ASP A 371 26.03 16.39 17.12
CA ASP A 371 25.91 15.46 18.24
C ASP A 371 27.15 15.42 19.13
N SER A 372 28.33 15.73 18.58
CA SER A 372 29.60 15.74 19.33
C SER A 372 29.77 16.99 20.21
N SER A 373 29.05 18.07 19.92
CA SER A 373 29.16 19.35 20.64
C SER A 373 28.06 19.56 21.69
N LEU A 374 27.10 18.62 21.82
CA LEU A 374 25.91 18.74 22.68
C LEU A 374 25.76 17.65 23.77
N GLN A 375 26.87 17.09 24.29
CA GLN A 375 26.91 16.37 25.58
C GLN A 375 28.19 16.76 26.37
N PRO A 376 28.19 16.98 27.71
CA PRO A 376 27.16 17.42 28.65
C PRO A 376 27.52 18.79 29.28
N LEU A 377 28.00 19.80 28.52
CA LEU A 377 28.37 21.10 29.13
C LEU A 377 27.18 21.89 29.70
N ASN A 378 25.94 21.52 29.38
CA ASN A 378 24.74 22.20 29.86
C ASN A 378 24.05 21.49 31.05
N GLU A 379 24.26 20.19 31.26
CA GLU A 379 23.77 19.52 32.48
C GLU A 379 24.71 19.78 33.66
N GLU A 380 26.02 19.73 33.47
CA GLU A 380 26.99 20.05 34.53
C GLU A 380 26.94 21.53 34.93
N LYS A 381 26.71 22.45 33.97
CA LYS A 381 26.49 23.88 34.27
C LYS A 381 25.12 24.17 34.89
N ARG A 382 24.06 23.41 34.58
CA ARG A 382 22.75 23.56 35.23
C ARG A 382 22.74 22.94 36.63
N PHE A 383 23.40 21.80 36.83
CA PHE A 383 23.58 21.20 38.15
C PHE A 383 24.47 22.07 39.04
N SER A 384 25.60 22.59 38.53
CA SER A 384 26.46 23.48 39.32
C SER A 384 25.84 24.86 39.58
N LYS A 385 25.01 25.41 38.68
CA LYS A 385 24.20 26.61 38.96
C LYS A 385 23.08 26.32 39.96
N SER A 386 22.44 25.16 39.89
CA SER A 386 21.41 24.73 40.83
C SER A 386 21.97 24.53 42.23
N GLU A 387 23.12 23.85 42.36
CA GLU A 387 23.83 23.68 43.63
C GLU A 387 24.43 24.98 44.16
N ARG A 388 25.02 25.84 43.31
CA ARG A 388 25.48 27.18 43.75
C ARG A 388 24.32 28.07 44.20
N LYS A 389 23.13 27.92 43.62
CA LYS A 389 21.94 28.69 44.02
C LYS A 389 21.30 28.11 45.29
N LYS A 390 21.28 26.79 45.48
CA LYS A 390 20.89 26.15 46.74
C LYS A 390 21.86 26.49 47.87
N SER A 391 23.19 26.36 47.67
CA SER A 391 24.18 26.72 48.70
C SER A 391 24.19 28.21 49.03
N ARG A 392 23.95 29.12 48.07
CA ARG A 392 23.80 30.56 48.39
C ARG A 392 22.51 30.87 49.17
N VAL A 393 21.42 30.14 48.94
CA VAL A 393 20.16 30.33 49.69
C VAL A 393 20.26 29.71 51.10
N SER A 394 21.00 28.61 51.26
CA SER A 394 21.28 28.01 52.57
C SER A 394 22.28 28.81 53.41
N ILE A 395 23.26 29.50 52.80
CA ILE A 395 24.24 30.33 53.52
C ILE A 395 23.65 31.69 53.94
N VAL A 396 22.68 32.23 53.20
CA VAL A 396 22.04 33.52 53.52
C VAL A 396 20.94 33.40 54.59
N SER A 397 20.53 32.18 54.97
CA SER A 397 19.53 31.95 56.04
C SER A 397 20.14 31.58 57.40
N LEU A 398 21.46 31.62 57.55
CA LEU A 398 22.16 31.33 58.81
C LEU A 398 23.21 32.41 59.13
N THR A 399 22.76 33.65 59.28
CA THR A 399 23.55 34.69 59.95
C THR A 399 22.67 35.46 60.95
N SER A 400 22.31 34.79 62.04
CA SER A 400 22.10 35.41 63.35
C SER A 400 22.02 34.32 64.41
N GLU A 401 23.14 33.93 65.00
CA GLU A 401 23.30 33.76 66.45
C GLU A 401 24.70 33.23 66.80
N ASN A 402 25.30 33.89 67.78
CA ASN A 402 26.54 33.51 68.43
C ASN A 402 26.45 32.10 69.04
N ARG A 403 27.45 31.25 68.79
CA ARG A 403 28.04 30.33 69.79
C ARG A 403 29.28 29.63 69.24
N GLU A 404 30.26 29.47 70.12
CA GLU A 404 31.59 28.88 69.93
C GLU A 404 31.58 27.33 69.98
N TYR A 405 32.68 26.72 69.47
CA TYR A 405 33.17 25.32 69.54
C TYR A 405 32.75 24.29 68.44
N PRO A 406 33.55 23.22 68.19
CA PRO A 406 34.95 23.14 67.73
C PRO A 406 35.10 22.45 66.34
N ARG A 407 36.27 22.57 65.68
CA ARG A 407 36.54 21.98 64.35
C ARG A 407 36.63 20.45 64.39
N VAL A 408 35.86 19.78 63.54
CA VAL A 408 36.06 18.38 63.14
C VAL A 408 36.52 18.34 61.68
N SER A 409 37.71 17.79 61.43
CA SER A 409 38.22 17.53 60.08
C SER A 409 37.67 16.21 59.56
N VAL A 410 36.93 16.24 58.45
CA VAL A 410 36.45 15.03 57.75
C VAL A 410 37.37 14.74 56.56
N ASP A 411 37.96 13.54 56.56
CA ASP A 411 38.78 13.01 55.47
C ASP A 411 37.90 12.55 54.29
N TYR A 412 38.23 12.99 53.08
CA TYR A 412 37.48 12.73 51.84
C TYR A 412 38.01 11.54 51.03
N SER A 413 38.96 10.77 51.57
CA SER A 413 39.57 9.64 50.87
C SER A 413 38.62 8.43 50.64
N ALA A 414 37.52 8.30 51.38
CA ALA A 414 36.66 7.10 51.36
C ALA A 414 35.49 7.11 50.34
N LEU A 415 35.26 8.22 49.61
CA LEU A 415 34.08 8.37 48.73
C LEU A 415 34.32 7.96 47.27
N SER A 416 35.55 7.68 46.86
CA SER A 416 35.88 7.36 45.46
C SER A 416 35.64 5.88 45.09
N ASP A 417 35.75 4.96 46.06
CA ASP A 417 35.70 3.52 45.76
C ASP A 417 34.28 2.93 45.67
N ARG A 418 33.30 3.50 46.36
CA ARG A 418 31.91 3.00 46.28
C ARG A 418 31.21 3.29 44.94
N ARG A 419 31.66 4.30 44.17
CA ARG A 419 31.08 4.61 42.85
C ARG A 419 31.53 3.64 41.74
N LYS A 420 32.76 3.11 41.82
CA LYS A 420 33.25 2.16 40.80
C LYS A 420 32.59 0.78 40.92
N SER A 421 32.25 0.35 42.13
CA SER A 421 31.58 -0.94 42.38
C SER A 421 30.09 -0.94 41.98
N ALA A 422 29.39 0.19 42.09
CA ALA A 422 27.98 0.29 41.70
C ALA A 422 27.76 0.29 40.17
N VAL A 423 28.73 0.79 39.39
CA VAL A 423 28.63 0.88 37.92
C VAL A 423 28.92 -0.47 37.25
N SER A 424 29.79 -1.31 37.82
CA SER A 424 30.06 -2.65 37.29
C SER A 424 28.89 -3.63 37.52
N VAL A 425 28.17 -3.51 38.64
CA VAL A 425 27.05 -4.39 38.99
C VAL A 425 25.78 -4.11 38.15
N ILE A 426 25.60 -2.87 37.67
CA ILE A 426 24.45 -2.51 36.80
C ILE A 426 24.68 -2.95 35.35
N SER A 427 25.93 -2.95 34.88
CA SER A 427 26.30 -3.41 33.53
C SER A 427 26.09 -4.94 33.37
N ALA A 428 26.45 -5.73 34.38
CA ALA A 428 26.30 -7.19 34.32
C ALA A 428 24.83 -7.66 34.30
N LYS A 429 23.95 -7.05 35.12
CA LYS A 429 22.51 -7.41 35.17
C LYS A 429 21.75 -7.04 33.89
N SER A 430 22.20 -6.03 33.15
CA SER A 430 21.58 -5.64 31.86
C SER A 430 21.90 -6.60 30.72
N VAL A 431 23.08 -7.25 30.76
CA VAL A 431 23.51 -8.19 29.71
C VAL A 431 22.89 -9.57 29.90
N GLU A 432 22.65 -9.98 31.15
CA GLU A 432 22.05 -11.27 31.49
C GLU A 432 20.53 -11.30 31.23
N SER A 433 19.85 -10.15 31.37
CA SER A 433 18.41 -10.03 31.02
C SER A 433 18.13 -10.06 29.51
N PHE A 434 19.14 -9.91 28.65
CA PHE A 434 18.98 -9.91 27.18
C PHE A 434 19.21 -11.31 26.57
N LYS A 435 19.91 -12.21 27.26
CA LYS A 435 20.09 -13.61 26.81
C LYS A 435 18.85 -14.48 27.01
N ASN A 436 17.99 -14.16 27.97
CA ASN A 436 16.79 -14.97 28.29
C ASN A 436 15.57 -14.67 27.42
N VAL A 437 15.69 -13.85 26.37
CA VAL A 437 14.57 -13.51 25.45
C VAL A 437 14.68 -14.26 24.11
N PHE A 438 15.76 -15.02 23.86
CA PHE A 438 15.98 -15.76 22.61
C PHE A 438 16.12 -17.29 22.77
N THR A 439 15.64 -17.84 23.87
CA THR A 439 15.40 -19.29 24.00
C THR A 439 14.03 -19.47 24.60
N TYR A 440 13.02 -19.61 23.74
CA TYR A 440 11.97 -20.63 23.75
C TYR A 440 11.16 -20.52 22.45
#